data_AF-A0A7V4HPH7-F1
#
_entry.id   AF-A0A7V4HPH7-F1
#
_cell.length_a   1.000
_cell.length_b   1.000
_cell.length_c   1.000
_cell.angle_alpha   90.00
_cell.angle_beta   90.00
_cell.angle_gamma   90.00
#
_symmetry.space_group_name_H-M   'P 1'
#
loop_
_entity.id
_entity.type
_entity.pdbx_description
1 polymer ?
#
loop_
_entity_poly.entity_id
_entity_poly.type
_entity_poly.pdbx_seq_one_letter_code
_entity_poly.pdbx_strand_id
1 'polypeptide(L)' 'MLGALEGHGCRPRQSKGGWSARCPAHDDRRASLSISEGHHGGVVVYCHAGCPTETVVQTL' A
#
# COMPACT_ATOMS: atom_id res chain seq x y z
N MET A 1 -4.51 -8.65 -0.77
CA MET A 1 -3.96 -7.28 -0.83
C MET A 1 -2.49 -7.27 -1.24
N LEU A 2 -1.58 -8.00 -0.56
CA LEU A 2 -0.16 -8.03 -0.95
C LEU A 2 0.09 -8.63 -2.36
N GLY A 3 -0.59 -9.72 -2.72
CA GLY A 3 -0.44 -10.30 -4.08
C GLY A 3 -0.98 -9.41 -5.20
N ALA A 4 -1.91 -8.51 -4.90
CA ALA A 4 -2.47 -7.55 -5.85
C ALA A 4 -1.45 -6.45 -6.21
N LEU A 5 -0.68 -6.00 -5.20
CA LEU A 5 0.48 -5.13 -5.40
C LEU A 5 1.59 -5.78 -6.22
N GLU A 6 1.86 -7.07 -6.01
CA GLU A 6 2.85 -7.80 -6.81
C GLU A 6 2.45 -7.86 -8.29
N GLY A 7 1.16 -8.04 -8.59
CA GLY A 7 0.61 -7.98 -9.96
C GLY A 7 0.81 -6.62 -10.64
N HIS A 8 0.72 -5.53 -9.87
CA HIS A 8 1.00 -4.16 -10.34
C HIS A 8 2.50 -3.81 -10.35
N GLY A 9 3.39 -4.78 -10.13
CA GLY A 9 4.83 -4.54 -10.02
C GLY A 9 5.23 -3.69 -8.80
N CYS A 10 4.30 -3.43 -7.89
CA CYS A 10 4.47 -2.65 -6.67
C CYS A 10 4.96 -3.56 -5.54
N ARG A 11 6.19 -4.10 -5.66
CA ARG A 11 6.74 -5.09 -4.72
C ARG A 11 6.66 -4.62 -3.25
N PRO A 12 5.78 -5.21 -2.42
CA PRO A 12 5.67 -4.85 -1.02
C PRO A 12 6.86 -5.41 -0.24
N ARG A 13 7.48 -4.58 0.57
CA ARG A 13 8.61 -4.94 1.43
C ARG A 13 8.17 -4.91 2.89
N GLN A 14 8.38 -6.02 3.59
CA GLN A 14 8.07 -6.12 5.01
C GLN A 14 8.99 -5.24 5.86
N SER A 15 8.41 -4.62 6.89
CA SER A 15 9.07 -3.79 7.89
C SER A 15 8.51 -4.13 9.28
N LYS A 16 9.14 -3.63 10.36
CA LYS A 16 8.78 -3.97 11.76
C LYS A 16 7.31 -3.74 12.16
N GLY A 17 6.54 -2.95 11.40
CA GLY A 17 5.14 -2.65 11.70
C GLY A 17 4.18 -2.84 10.51
N GLY A 18 4.57 -3.61 9.49
CA GLY A 18 3.73 -3.86 8.32
C GLY A 18 4.53 -4.01 7.03
N TRP A 19 4.01 -3.47 5.93
CA TRP A 19 4.61 -3.50 4.61
C TRP A 19 4.66 -2.09 4.03
N SER A 20 5.67 -1.87 3.18
CA SER A 20 5.79 -0.67 2.38
C SER A 20 5.89 -1.04 0.91
N ALA A 21 5.13 -0.37 0.06
CA ALA A 21 5.10 -0.64 -1.38
C ALA A 21 5.05 0.67 -2.17
N ARG A 22 5.22 0.58 -3.48
CA ARG A 22 4.80 1.66 -4.39
C ARG A 22 3.28 1.73 -4.40
N CYS A 23 2.75 2.94 -4.48
CA CYS A 23 1.33 3.15 -4.65
C CYS A 23 0.93 2.92 -6.13
N PRO A 24 -0.09 2.09 -6.42
CA PRO A 24 -0.56 1.90 -7.79
C PRO A 24 -1.45 3.05 -8.29
N ALA A 25 -1.97 3.89 -7.38
CA ALA A 25 -2.88 5.00 -7.71
C ALA A 25 -2.18 6.22 -8.32
N HIS A 26 -0.84 6.28 -8.30
CA HIS A 26 -0.04 7.32 -8.95
C HIS A 26 1.26 6.75 -9.50
N ASP A 27 1.96 7.51 -10.35
CA ASP A 27 3.31 7.15 -10.79
C ASP A 27 4.30 7.24 -9.62
N ASP A 28 4.40 6.15 -8.87
CA ASP A 28 5.18 6.13 -7.65
C ASP A 28 6.59 5.61 -7.90
N ARG A 29 7.58 6.48 -7.74
CA ARG A 29 9.00 6.12 -7.93
C ARG A 29 9.69 5.68 -6.64
N ARG A 30 9.04 5.83 -5.49
CA ARG A 30 9.52 5.43 -4.16
C ARG A 30 8.44 4.61 -3.45
N ALA A 31 8.76 3.84 -2.42
CA ALA A 31 7.72 3.13 -1.68
C ALA A 31 6.93 4.12 -0.80
N SER A 32 5.88 4.75 -1.34
CA SER A 32 5.07 5.74 -0.61
C SER A 32 3.81 5.18 0.04
N LEU A 33 3.48 3.91 -0.23
CA LEU A 33 2.34 3.22 0.36
C LEU A 33 2.77 2.45 1.60
N SER A 34 2.06 2.64 2.71
CA SER A 34 2.20 1.86 3.94
C SER A 34 0.95 1.01 4.17
N ILE A 35 1.17 -0.24 4.54
CA ILE A 35 0.12 -1.22 4.83
C ILE A 35 0.45 -1.83 6.17
N SER A 36 -0.45 -1.71 7.13
CA SER A 36 -0.24 -2.20 8.49
C SER A 36 -1.49 -2.85 9.02
N GLU A 37 -1.33 -3.72 10.01
CA GLU A 37 -2.46 -4.22 10.78
C GLU A 37 -2.94 -3.12 11.74
N GLY A 38 -4.22 -2.80 11.65
CA GLY A 38 -4.89 -1.85 12.52
C GLY A 38 -5.21 -2.45 13.88
N HIS A 39 -5.42 -1.58 14.86
CA HIS A 39 -5.59 -1.95 16.28
C HIS A 39 -6.78 -2.90 16.56
N HIS A 40 -7.75 -2.98 15.63
CA HIS A 40 -8.96 -3.79 15.76
C HIS A 40 -9.01 -4.96 14.76
N GLY A 41 -7.85 -5.40 14.23
CA GLY A 41 -7.78 -6.50 13.26
C GLY A 41 -8.14 -6.11 11.82
N GLY A 42 -8.35 -4.81 11.56
CA GLY A 42 -8.49 -4.28 10.20
C GLY A 42 -7.14 -4.07 9.52
N VAL A 43 -7.13 -3.82 8.21
CA VAL A 43 -5.93 -3.41 7.49
C VAL A 43 -5.95 -1.90 7.29
N VAL A 44 -4.88 -1.22 7.69
CA VAL A 44 -4.68 0.21 7.44
C VAL A 44 -3.85 0.36 6.18
N VAL A 45 -4.41 1.08 5.20
CA VAL A 45 -3.75 1.42 3.94
C VAL A 45 -3.61 2.93 3.86
N TYR A 46 -2.36 3.41 3.77
CA TYR A 46 -2.07 4.83 3.77
C TYR A 46 -1.00 5.19 2.75
N CYS A 47 -1.33 6.10 1.83
CA CYS A 47 -0.39 6.65 0.86
C CYS A 47 0.13 7.99 1.36
N HIS A 48 1.45 8.09 1.60
CA HIS A 48 2.09 9.32 2.06
C HIS A 48 2.14 10.43 1.01
N ALA A 49 1.82 10.11 -0.25
CA ALA A 49 1.65 11.09 -1.32
C ALA A 49 0.26 11.75 -1.34
N GLY A 50 -0.68 11.28 -0.50
CA GLY A 50 -2.03 11.86 -0.39
C GLY A 50 -3.07 11.23 -1.31
N CYS A 51 -2.80 10.04 -1.88
CA CYS A 51 -3.83 9.32 -2.64
C CYS A 51 -5.00 8.91 -1.73
N PRO A 52 -6.26 9.00 -2.20
CA PRO A 52 -7.41 8.52 -1.46
C PRO A 52 -7.30 7.00 -1.24
N THR A 53 -7.60 6.53 -0.04
CA THR A 53 -7.56 5.10 0.27
C THR A 53 -8.44 4.28 -0.68
N GLU A 54 -9.63 4.78 -1.03
CA GLU A 54 -10.52 4.12 -1.99
C GLU A 54 -9.86 3.94 -3.36
N THR A 55 -9.22 4.98 -3.90
CA THR A 55 -8.52 4.91 -5.19
C THR A 55 -7.39 3.89 -5.15
N VAL A 56 -6.61 3.86 -4.05
CA VAL A 56 -5.55 2.87 -3.86
C VAL A 56 -6.13 1.46 -3.86
N VAL A 57 -7.21 1.22 -3.13
CA VAL A 57 -7.86 -0.09 -3.05
C VAL A 57 -8.48 -0.50 -4.39
N GLN A 58 -9.04 0.43 -5.15
CA GLN A 58 -9.60 0.17 -6.48
C GLN A 58 -8.54 -0.15 -7.54
N THR A 59 -7.30 0.28 -7.34
CA THR A 59 -6.17 0.00 -8.25
C THR A 59 -5.36 -1.23 -7.84
N LEU A 60 -5.77 -1.96 -6.79
CA LEU A 60 -5.10 -3.18 -6.33
C LEU A 60 -5.54 -4.42 -7.11
#